data_AF-A0A914G295-F1
#
_entry.id   AF-A0A914G295-F1
#
_cell.length_a   1.000
_cell.length_b   1.000
_cell.length_c   1.000
_cell.angle_alpha   90.00
_cell.angle_beta   90.00
_cell.angle_gamma   90.00
#
_symmetry.space_group_name_H-M   'P 1'
#
loop_
_entity.id
_entity.type
_entity.pdbx_description
1 polymer ?
#
loop_
_entity_poly.entity_id
_entity_poly.type
_entity_poly.pdbx_seq_one_letter_code
_entity_poly.pdbx_strand_id
1 'polypeptide(L)' 'MNDIKFQSNYKSLLISPRTTVIEVIQLVLQIARIHSSTINYRLMLVDENAEAEIPSELVLAAVYLNLSKTQKIVIRK' A
#
# COMPACT_ATOMS: atom_id res chain seq x y z
N MET A 1 -20.38 2.02 26.13
CA MET A 1 -20.36 1.07 25.01
C MET A 1 -19.73 1.81 23.84
N ASN A 2 -18.39 1.89 23.83
CA ASN A 2 -17.65 2.62 22.81
C ASN A 2 -17.30 1.61 21.72
N ASP A 3 -18.09 1.59 20.65
CA ASP A 3 -17.76 0.86 19.43
C ASP A 3 -16.52 1.47 18.79
N ILE A 4 -15.34 1.01 19.23
CA ILE A 4 -14.10 1.18 18.50
C ILE A 4 -14.32 0.46 17.17
N LYS A 5 -14.71 1.21 16.13
CA LYS A 5 -14.62 0.73 14.76
C LYS A 5 -13.15 0.44 14.48
N PHE A 6 -12.70 -0.77 14.79
CA PHE A 6 -11.47 -1.37 14.31
C PHE A 6 -11.62 -1.54 12.79
N GLN A 7 -11.55 -0.44 12.04
CA GLN A 7 -11.21 -0.56 10.64
C GLN A 7 -9.81 -1.17 10.61
N SER A 8 -9.73 -2.41 10.16
CA SER A 8 -8.42 -3.07 10.01
C SER A 8 -7.52 -2.18 9.16
N ASN A 9 -6.37 -1.81 9.73
CA ASN A 9 -5.31 -1.07 9.05
C ASN A 9 -4.56 -1.96 8.03
N TYR A 10 -4.88 -3.26 7.98
CA TYR A 10 -4.39 -4.20 6.99
C TYR A 10 -5.44 -4.48 5.93
N LYS A 11 -5.02 -4.45 4.67
CA LYS A 11 -5.85 -4.77 3.50
C LYS A 11 -5.14 -5.81 2.65
N SER A 12 -5.86 -6.86 2.28
CA SER A 12 -5.42 -7.82 1.27
C SER A 12 -5.99 -7.41 -0.08
N LEU A 13 -5.15 -7.39 -1.12
CA LEU A 13 -5.54 -7.06 -2.48
C LEU A 13 -5.15 -8.21 -3.41
N LEU A 14 -6.03 -8.50 -4.36
CA LEU A 14 -5.67 -9.31 -5.52
C LEU A 14 -5.17 -8.36 -6.60
N ILE A 15 -3.92 -8.52 -7.02
CA ILE A 15 -3.28 -7.69 -8.05
C ILE A 15 -2.72 -8.58 -9.16
N SER A 16 -2.64 -8.02 -10.36
CA SER A 16 -1.98 -8.69 -11.49
C SER A 16 -0.45 -8.57 -11.33
N PRO A 17 0.33 -9.52 -11.87
CA PRO A 17 1.79 -9.38 -12.03
C PRO A 17 2.22 -8.19 -12.91
N ARG A 18 1.28 -7.39 -13.42
CA ARG A 18 1.54 -6.15 -14.17
C ARG A 18 1.04 -4.89 -13.47
N THR A 19 0.37 -5.03 -12.31
CA THR A 19 -0.18 -3.89 -11.59
C THR A 19 0.94 -3.07 -10.96
N THR A 20 1.02 -1.81 -11.35
CA THR A 20 1.98 -0.82 -10.87
C THR A 20 1.60 -0.27 -9.50
N VAL A 21 2.57 0.31 -8.79
CA VAL A 21 2.35 0.95 -7.49
C VAL A 21 1.27 2.04 -7.58
N ILE A 22 1.29 2.87 -8.62
CA ILE A 22 0.29 3.95 -8.78
C ILE A 22 -1.13 3.39 -8.96
N GLU A 23 -1.29 2.29 -9.70
CA GLU A 23 -2.57 1.61 -9.85
C GLU A 23 -3.05 0.98 -8.53
N VAL A 24 -2.12 0.45 -7.71
CA VAL A 24 -2.47 -0.04 -6.37
C VAL A 24 -2.90 1.09 -5.45
N ILE A 25 -2.23 2.23 -5.47
CA ILE A 25 -2.65 3.42 -4.70
C ILE A 25 -4.07 3.81 -5.12
N GLN A 26 -4.33 3.90 -6.42
CA GLN A 26 -5.68 4.19 -6.95
C GLN A 26 -6.71 3.18 -6.44
N LEU A 27 -6.42 1.88 -6.51
CA LEU A 27 -7.31 0.82 -6.05
C LEU A 27 -7.60 0.93 -4.54
N VAL A 28 -6.57 1.17 -3.73
CA VAL A 28 -6.73 1.34 -2.27
C VAL A 28 -7.60 2.54 -1.94
N LEU A 29 -7.36 3.69 -2.59
CA LEU A 29 -8.16 4.89 -2.39
C LEU A 29 -9.62 4.68 -2.79
N GLN A 30 -9.87 3.96 -3.90
CA GLN A 30 -11.22 3.58 -4.33
C GLN A 30 -11.92 2.68 -3.31
N ILE A 31 -11.24 1.63 -2.82
CA ILE A 31 -11.77 0.71 -1.80
C ILE A 31 -12.07 1.47 -0.50
N ALA A 32 -11.22 2.43 -0.14
CA ALA A 32 -11.39 3.28 1.03
C ALA A 32 -12.40 4.42 0.83
N ARG A 33 -12.96 4.60 -0.38
CA ARG A 33 -13.84 5.72 -0.75
C ARG A 33 -13.21 7.09 -0.49
N ILE A 34 -11.90 7.21 -0.72
CA ILE A 34 -11.14 8.46 -0.57
C ILE A 34 -11.03 9.13 -1.95
N HIS A 35 -11.67 10.28 -2.12
CA HIS A 35 -11.64 11.08 -3.35
C HIS A 35 -10.50 12.10 -3.33
N SER A 36 -9.27 11.62 -3.15
CA SER A 36 -8.07 12.46 -3.16
C SER A 36 -7.16 12.10 -4.33
N SER A 37 -6.32 13.05 -4.75
CA SER A 37 -5.33 12.81 -5.80
C SER A 37 -4.27 11.82 -5.32
N THR A 38 -3.92 10.86 -6.17
CA THR A 38 -2.89 9.84 -5.90
C THR A 38 -1.50 10.45 -5.69
N ILE A 39 -1.27 11.68 -6.17
CA ILE A 39 -0.02 12.42 -5.96
C ILE A 39 0.26 12.70 -4.48
N ASN A 40 -0.77 12.64 -3.63
CA ASN A 40 -0.68 12.83 -2.19
C ASN A 40 -0.50 11.50 -1.44
N TYR A 41 -0.15 10.41 -2.13
CA TYR A 41 -0.01 9.11 -1.48
C TYR A 41 1.21 8.39 -2.03
N ARG A 42 1.86 7.60 -1.18
CA ARG A 42 3.02 6.76 -1.50
C ARG A 42 2.86 5.39 -0.89
N LEU A 43 3.39 4.37 -1.58
CA LEU A 43 3.65 3.08 -0.95
C LEU A 43 5.08 3.08 -0.42
N MET A 44 5.20 2.71 0.84
CA MET A 44 6.47 2.62 1.56
C MET A 44 6.77 1.14 1.82
N LEU A 45 8.01 0.75 1.61
CA LEU A 45 8.60 -0.45 2.17
C LEU A 45 9.10 -0.10 3.58
N VAL A 46 8.56 -0.75 4.59
CA VAL A 46 8.83 -0.46 6.00
C VAL A 46 9.38 -1.70 6.69
N ASP A 47 10.48 -1.55 7.42
CA ASP A 47 10.95 -2.53 8.40
C ASP A 47 11.14 -1.88 9.78
N GLU A 48 11.80 -2.57 10.70
CA GLU A 48 12.01 -2.10 12.08
C GLU A 48 12.93 -0.88 12.17
N ASN A 49 13.75 -0.62 11.15
CA ASN A 49 14.82 0.37 11.18
C ASN A 49 14.61 1.51 10.18
N ALA A 50 13.85 1.30 9.11
CA ALA A 50 13.72 2.26 8.02
C ALA A 50 12.37 2.20 7.30
N GLU A 51 12.03 3.32 6.65
CA GLU A 51 11.01 3.40 5.62
C GLU A 51 11.63 3.89 4.31
N ALA A 52 11.29 3.26 3.19
CA ALA A 52 11.73 3.66 1.85
C ALA A 52 10.53 3.74 0.89
N GLU A 53 10.47 4.79 0.08
CA GLU A 53 9.43 4.93 -0.94
C GLU A 53 9.61 3.90 -2.05
N ILE A 54 8.52 3.26 -2.46
CA ILE A 54 8.48 2.37 -3.62
C ILE A 54 8.11 3.22 -4.85
N PRO A 55 8.97 3.27 -5.89
CA PRO A 55 8.69 4.05 -7.10
C PRO A 55 7.34 3.69 -7.74
N SER A 56 6.63 4.72 -8.21
CA SER A 56 5.22 4.62 -8.62
C SER A 56 5.00 3.78 -9.89
N GLU A 57 6.02 3.70 -10.73
CA GLU A 57 6.07 2.98 -12.01
C GLU A 57 6.43 1.49 -11.86
N LEU A 58 6.92 1.07 -10.68
CA LEU A 58 7.26 -0.33 -10.46
C LEU A 58 6.00 -1.19 -10.33
N VAL A 59 6.13 -2.44 -10.76
CA VAL A 59 5.13 -3.47 -10.55
C VAL A 59 5.17 -3.94 -9.09
N LEU A 60 4.07 -3.77 -8.36
CA LEU A 60 4.04 -4.08 -6.91
C LEU A 60 4.20 -5.59 -6.64
N ALA A 61 3.71 -6.45 -7.53
CA ALA A 61 3.86 -7.90 -7.39
C ALA A 61 5.34 -8.32 -7.34
N ALA A 62 6.21 -7.68 -8.12
CA ALA A 62 7.65 -7.94 -8.09
C ALA A 62 8.27 -7.53 -6.75
N VAL A 63 7.84 -6.39 -6.19
CA VAL A 63 8.28 -5.95 -4.86
C VAL A 63 7.83 -6.95 -3.79
N TYR A 64 6.55 -7.36 -3.82
CA TYR A 64 5.98 -8.32 -2.88
C TYR A 64 6.74 -9.66 -2.84
N LEU A 65 7.11 -10.20 -4.01
CA LEU A 65 7.84 -11.46 -4.12
C LEU A 65 9.27 -11.40 -3.55
N ASN A 66 9.83 -10.20 -3.38
CA ASN A 66 11.18 -9.99 -2.84
C ASN A 66 11.19 -9.46 -1.41
N LEU A 67 10.03 -9.39 -0.74
CA LEU A 67 9.95 -8.93 0.65
C LEU A 67 10.70 -9.87 1.60
N SER A 68 11.49 -9.27 2.50
CA SER A 68 11.95 -9.99 3.68
C SER A 68 10.79 -10.21 4.67
N LYS A 69 10.95 -11.14 5.60
CA LYS A 69 9.91 -11.47 6.59
C LYS A 69 9.56 -10.30 7.54
N THR A 70 10.48 -9.36 7.72
CA THR A 70 10.30 -8.19 8.61
C THR A 70 9.71 -6.99 7.87
N GLN A 71 9.67 -7.04 6.55
CA GLN A 71 9.21 -5.93 5.72
C GLN A 71 7.70 -5.94 5.51
N LYS A 72 7.13 -4.74 5.42
CA LYS A 72 5.72 -4.48 5.15
C LYS A 72 5.60 -3.41 4.07
N ILE A 73 4.53 -3.51 3.27
CA ILE A 73 4.13 -2.45 2.36
C ILE A 73 3.04 -1.62 3.04
N VAL A 74 3.27 -0.31 3.17
CA VAL A 74 2.39 0.60 3.89
C VAL A 74 2.04 1.78 2.99
N ILE A 75 0.76 2.15 2.92
CA ILE A 75 0.34 3.38 2.26
C ILE A 75 0.46 4.56 3.23
N ARG A 76 1.12 5.64 2.77
CA ARG A 76 1.24 6.92 3.48
C ARG A 76 0.64 8.03 2.61
N LYS A 77 0.23 9.12 3.27
CA LYS A 77 -0.20 10.37 2.62
C LYS A 77 0.96 11.35 2.62
#